data_AF-A0A4U6TGE7-F1
#
_entry.id   AF-A0A4U6TGE7-F1
#
_cell.length_a   1.000
_cell.length_b   1.000
_cell.length_c   1.000
_cell.angle_alpha   90.00
_cell.angle_beta   90.00
_cell.angle_gamma   90.00
#
_symmetry.space_group_name_H-M   'P 1'
#
loop_
_entity.id
_entity.type
_entity.pdbx_description
1 polymer ?
#
loop_
_entity_poly.entity_id
_entity_poly.type
_entity_poly.pdbx_seq_one_letter_code
_entity_poly.pdbx_strand_id
1 'polypeptide(L)'
;MGEGEDETSSSAAAASAAAGVPKDPRKIARKYQLDLCKRAVEENIIVYLGTGCGKTHIAVLLMNELGHLIRKPSREVCVFLAPTIPLVRQQAIVIADSTNFKVQCYHGSGKNLRDHQAWEKEMAEYEVLVMIPRILLRNLQHCFIKMDSIVLVVFDECHHAQAQKRHPYAQIMKVIARMFNACTINIYWKLIFSH
;
A
#
# COMPACT_ATOMS: atom_id res chain seq x y z
N MET A 1 28.26 51.89 -6.24
CA MET A 1 27.71 50.98 -7.27
C MET A 1 27.93 49.58 -6.73
N GLY A 2 26.96 48.83 -6.24
CA GLY A 2 25.51 48.90 -6.31
C GLY A 2 25.07 47.45 -6.03
N GLU A 3 24.16 47.29 -5.09
CA GLU A 3 23.68 46.03 -4.51
C GLU A 3 23.02 45.09 -5.54
N GLY A 4 22.90 43.82 -5.18
CA GLY A 4 22.20 42.81 -5.96
C GLY A 4 22.19 41.45 -5.25
N GLU A 5 21.52 41.41 -4.10
CA GLU A 5 20.98 40.19 -3.50
C GLU A 5 20.01 39.53 -4.49
N ASP A 6 20.03 38.20 -4.56
CA ASP A 6 18.86 37.44 -4.99
C ASP A 6 18.73 36.22 -4.07
N GLU A 7 18.19 36.48 -2.87
CA GLU A 7 17.24 35.55 -2.26
C GLU A 7 16.03 35.46 -3.19
N THR A 8 15.39 34.30 -3.33
CA THR A 8 13.96 34.12 -2.96
C THR A 8 13.44 32.70 -3.26
N SER A 9 12.95 32.09 -2.18
CA SER A 9 11.85 31.10 -2.04
C SER A 9 12.01 29.70 -2.66
N SER A 10 12.09 28.63 -1.86
CA SER A 10 11.06 28.06 -0.97
C SER A 10 9.85 27.48 -1.70
N SER A 11 9.77 26.15 -1.68
CA SER A 11 8.55 25.45 -1.27
C SER A 11 8.92 24.02 -0.86
N ALA A 12 9.56 23.91 0.30
CA ALA A 12 9.44 22.69 1.09
C ALA A 12 7.95 22.53 1.42
N ALA A 13 7.31 21.53 0.82
CA ALA A 13 5.98 21.10 1.27
C ALA A 13 6.13 20.36 2.60
N ALA A 14 6.45 21.12 3.66
CA ALA A 14 6.15 20.72 5.02
C ALA A 14 4.62 20.72 5.11
N ALA A 15 4.02 19.55 4.86
CA ALA A 15 2.64 19.29 5.21
C ALA A 15 2.55 19.35 6.74
N SER A 16 2.25 20.54 7.23
CA SER A 16 1.71 20.83 8.56
C SER A 16 0.77 19.71 9.00
N ALA A 17 1.06 19.14 10.17
CA ALA A 17 0.14 18.28 10.92
C ALA A 17 -1.03 19.12 11.44
N ALA A 18 -1.86 19.64 10.53
CA ALA A 18 -3.18 20.11 10.88
C ALA A 18 -4.00 18.85 11.21
N ALA A 19 -4.42 18.73 12.46
CA ALA A 19 -5.33 17.69 12.91
C ALA A 19 -6.68 17.87 12.19
N GLY A 20 -6.76 17.34 10.96
CA GLY A 20 -7.99 17.24 10.21
C GLY A 20 -8.97 16.34 10.95
N VAL A 21 -10.27 16.60 10.76
CA VAL A 21 -11.36 15.76 11.26
C VAL A 21 -11.02 14.29 10.98
N PRO A 22 -11.11 13.38 11.97
CA PRO A 22 -10.80 11.98 11.76
C PRO A 22 -11.61 11.41 10.60
N LYS A 23 -10.93 11.06 9.51
CA LYS A 23 -11.51 10.35 8.38
C LYS A 23 -11.88 8.95 8.85
N ASP A 24 -13.17 8.62 8.80
CA ASP A 24 -13.67 7.27 9.10
C ASP A 24 -14.33 6.70 7.84
N PRO A 25 -13.66 5.78 7.12
CA PRO A 25 -14.20 5.22 5.89
C PRO A 25 -15.48 4.41 6.10
N ARG A 26 -15.77 3.96 7.34
CA ARG A 26 -16.97 3.16 7.65
C ARG A 26 -18.26 3.94 7.48
N LYS A 27 -18.23 5.29 7.56
CA LYS A 27 -19.41 6.15 7.46
C LYS A 27 -20.10 6.11 6.10
N ILE A 28 -19.34 5.86 5.03
CA ILE A 28 -19.82 5.84 3.64
C ILE A 28 -19.89 4.42 3.05
N ALA A 29 -19.55 3.41 3.86
CA ALA A 29 -19.44 2.03 3.42
C ALA A 29 -20.82 1.37 3.27
N ARG A 30 -20.99 0.63 2.17
CA ARG A 30 -22.17 -0.22 1.96
C ARG A 30 -22.05 -1.50 2.79
N LYS A 31 -23.19 -2.09 3.16
CA LYS A 31 -23.24 -3.31 3.99
C LYS A 31 -22.36 -4.44 3.46
N TYR A 32 -22.43 -4.74 2.15
CA TYR A 32 -21.58 -5.79 1.56
C TYR A 32 -20.08 -5.49 1.65
N GLN A 33 -19.67 -4.21 1.63
CA GLN A 33 -18.27 -3.83 1.76
C GLN A 33 -17.78 -4.06 3.18
N LEU A 34 -18.62 -3.79 4.19
CA LEU A 34 -18.34 -4.09 5.59
C LEU A 34 -18.29 -5.60 5.84
N ASP A 35 -19.21 -6.37 5.28
CA ASP A 35 -19.23 -7.84 5.42
C ASP A 35 -18.01 -8.48 4.76
N LEU A 36 -17.65 -8.02 3.55
CA LEU A 36 -16.39 -8.40 2.91
C LEU A 36 -15.19 -7.96 3.74
N CYS A 37 -15.20 -6.77 4.33
CA CYS A 37 -14.13 -6.30 5.21
C CYS A 37 -13.95 -7.18 6.46
N LYS A 38 -15.03 -7.65 7.08
CA LYS A 38 -14.97 -8.52 8.26
C LYS A 38 -14.36 -9.88 7.93
N ARG A 39 -14.83 -10.52 6.86
CA ARG A 39 -14.17 -11.72 6.31
C ARG A 39 -12.72 -11.41 5.93
N ALA A 40 -12.52 -10.20 5.43
CA ALA A 40 -11.23 -9.63 5.14
C ALA A 40 -10.40 -9.27 6.40
N VAL A 41 -10.83 -9.54 7.62
CA VAL A 41 -9.98 -9.50 8.83
C VAL A 41 -9.59 -10.91 9.27
N GLU A 42 -10.44 -11.90 9.00
CA GLU A 42 -10.27 -13.27 9.48
C GLU A 42 -9.38 -14.16 8.59
N GLU A 43 -9.64 -14.21 7.27
CA GLU A 43 -9.01 -15.23 6.40
C GLU A 43 -8.11 -14.66 5.30
N ASN A 44 -8.12 -15.15 4.07
CA ASN A 44 -7.48 -14.52 2.93
C ASN A 44 -8.51 -14.53 1.80
N ILE A 45 -8.86 -13.38 1.21
CA ILE A 45 -10.01 -13.34 0.29
C ILE A 45 -9.67 -12.78 -1.10
N ILE A 46 -10.37 -13.32 -2.09
CA ILE A 46 -10.43 -12.82 -3.46
C ILE A 46 -11.80 -12.17 -3.65
N VAL A 47 -11.83 -10.91 -4.06
CA VAL A 47 -13.08 -10.14 -4.21
C VAL A 47 -13.37 -9.94 -5.69
N TYR A 48 -14.30 -10.74 -6.20
CA TYR A 48 -14.81 -10.62 -7.56
C TYR A 48 -16.04 -9.71 -7.57
N LEU A 49 -15.86 -8.44 -7.95
CA LEU A 49 -16.93 -7.45 -8.07
C LEU A 49 -16.78 -6.65 -9.37
N GLY A 50 -17.91 -6.23 -9.94
CA GLY A 50 -17.95 -5.39 -11.14
C GLY A 50 -17.16 -4.08 -11.00
N THR A 51 -16.90 -3.44 -12.14
CA THR A 51 -16.40 -2.06 -12.19
C THR A 51 -17.34 -1.13 -11.42
N GLY A 52 -16.79 -0.12 -10.73
CA GLY A 52 -17.61 0.85 -9.99
C GLY A 52 -18.22 0.35 -8.68
N CYS A 53 -18.09 -0.93 -8.32
CA CYS A 53 -18.61 -1.49 -7.07
C CYS A 53 -17.83 -1.05 -5.79
N GLY A 54 -16.95 -0.04 -5.89
CA GLY A 54 -16.20 0.47 -4.75
C GLY A 54 -15.20 -0.53 -4.19
N LYS A 55 -14.51 -1.26 -5.09
CA LYS A 55 -13.44 -2.20 -4.77
C LYS A 55 -12.42 -1.56 -3.83
N THR A 56 -11.69 -0.53 -4.27
CA THR A 56 -10.70 0.19 -3.46
C THR A 56 -11.19 0.56 -2.06
N HIS A 57 -12.47 0.91 -1.92
CA HIS A 57 -13.03 1.28 -0.62
C HIS A 57 -13.02 0.13 0.39
N ILE A 58 -13.16 -1.13 -0.06
CA ILE A 58 -13.00 -2.31 0.80
C ILE A 58 -11.54 -2.41 1.31
N ALA A 59 -10.54 -2.11 0.47
CA ALA A 59 -9.13 -2.10 0.90
C ALA A 59 -8.89 -1.01 1.94
N VAL A 60 -9.48 0.16 1.73
CA VAL A 60 -9.44 1.28 2.69
C VAL A 60 -10.06 0.89 4.03
N LEU A 61 -11.23 0.25 4.03
CA LEU A 61 -11.88 -0.24 5.25
C LEU A 61 -10.98 -1.21 6.00
N LEU A 62 -10.34 -2.12 5.27
CA LEU A 62 -9.45 -3.09 5.88
C LEU A 62 -8.18 -2.45 6.44
N MET A 63 -7.53 -1.55 5.71
CA MET A 63 -6.37 -0.81 6.21
C MET A 63 -6.73 -0.06 7.49
N ASN A 64 -7.93 0.51 7.56
CA ASN A 64 -8.41 1.20 8.75
C ASN A 64 -8.62 0.25 9.94
N GLU A 65 -9.17 -0.94 9.70
CA GLU A 65 -9.38 -1.97 10.72
C GLU A 65 -8.04 -2.52 11.27
N LEU A 66 -7.08 -2.75 10.37
CA LEU A 66 -5.70 -3.14 10.71
C LEU A 66 -4.82 -1.96 11.15
N GLY A 67 -5.38 -0.76 11.23
CA GLY A 67 -4.63 0.48 11.46
C GLY A 67 -3.82 0.50 12.75
N HIS A 68 -4.27 -0.24 13.77
CA HIS A 68 -3.57 -0.37 15.04
C HIS A 68 -2.21 -1.07 14.93
N LEU A 69 -1.99 -1.87 13.87
CA LEU A 69 -0.73 -2.58 13.62
C LEU A 69 0.30 -1.70 12.89
N ILE A 70 -0.14 -0.81 12.01
CA ILE A 70 0.75 -0.02 11.14
C ILE A 70 1.01 1.41 11.62
N ARG A 71 0.16 1.94 12.53
CA ARG A 71 0.33 3.31 13.05
C ARG A 71 1.68 3.45 13.74
N LYS A 72 2.35 4.58 13.49
CA LYS A 72 3.64 4.87 14.12
C LYS A 72 3.47 4.96 15.64
N PRO A 73 4.41 4.39 16.42
CA PRO A 73 5.80 4.05 16.06
C PRO A 73 6.03 2.64 15.46
N SER A 74 5.00 1.91 15.04
CA SER A 74 5.18 0.62 14.37
C SER A 74 6.09 0.71 13.13
N ARG A 75 6.92 -0.31 12.94
CA ARG A 75 7.76 -0.50 11.74
C ARG A 75 7.02 -1.23 10.62
N GLU A 76 5.81 -1.69 10.90
CA GLU A 76 5.00 -2.43 9.94
C GLU A 76 4.25 -1.49 8.99
N VAL A 77 3.98 -2.00 7.79
CA VAL A 77 3.29 -1.25 6.73
C VAL A 77 2.23 -2.07 6.02
N CYS A 78 1.29 -1.39 5.39
CA CYS A 78 0.42 -1.94 4.35
C CYS A 78 1.02 -1.64 2.98
N VAL A 79 0.93 -2.60 2.05
CA VAL A 79 1.34 -2.41 0.66
C VAL A 79 0.13 -2.56 -0.27
N PHE A 80 -0.10 -1.56 -1.11
CA PHE A 80 -1.10 -1.61 -2.18
C PHE A 80 -0.41 -1.68 -3.53
N LEU A 81 -0.71 -2.72 -4.31
CA LEU A 81 -0.12 -2.95 -5.62
C LEU A 81 -1.11 -2.64 -6.71
N ALA A 82 -0.70 -1.83 -7.69
CA ALA A 82 -1.47 -1.55 -8.89
C ALA A 82 -0.62 -1.79 -10.16
N PRO A 83 -1.23 -2.23 -11.28
CA PRO A 83 -0.46 -2.69 -12.44
C PRO A 83 0.21 -1.55 -13.22
N THR A 84 -0.31 -0.32 -13.15
CA THR A 84 0.18 0.83 -13.93
C THR A 84 0.47 2.04 -13.05
N ILE A 85 1.33 2.94 -13.53
CA ILE A 85 1.69 4.17 -12.81
C ILE A 85 0.48 5.09 -12.58
N PRO A 86 -0.42 5.32 -13.56
CA PRO A 86 -1.63 6.11 -13.32
C PRO A 86 -2.50 5.52 -12.20
N LEU A 87 -2.67 4.19 -12.18
CA LEU A 87 -3.45 3.53 -11.13
C LEU A 87 -2.77 3.67 -9.76
N VAL A 88 -1.44 3.50 -9.66
CA VAL A 88 -0.70 3.75 -8.40
C VAL A 88 -1.02 5.14 -7.84
N ARG A 89 -0.93 6.17 -8.68
CA ARG A 89 -1.20 7.55 -8.27
C ARG A 89 -2.66 7.74 -7.84
N GLN A 90 -3.59 7.25 -8.65
CA GLN A 90 -5.02 7.37 -8.38
C GLN A 90 -5.41 6.69 -7.07
N GLN A 91 -4.95 5.46 -6.85
CA GLN A 91 -5.29 4.71 -5.64
C GLN A 91 -4.65 5.32 -4.39
N ALA A 92 -3.43 5.84 -4.48
CA ALA A 92 -2.80 6.52 -3.36
C ALA A 92 -3.57 7.77 -2.90
N ILE A 93 -4.07 8.56 -3.85
CA ILE A 93 -4.94 9.71 -3.54
C ILE A 93 -6.20 9.22 -2.83
N VAL A 94 -6.90 8.22 -3.38
CA VAL A 94 -8.12 7.67 -2.76
C VAL A 94 -7.87 7.17 -1.34
N ILE A 95 -6.75 6.47 -1.09
CA ILE A 95 -6.41 5.94 0.22
C ILE A 95 -6.07 7.09 1.19
N ALA A 96 -5.26 8.06 0.78
CA ALA A 96 -4.89 9.21 1.59
C ALA A 96 -6.10 10.10 1.92
N ASP A 97 -7.04 10.23 0.99
CA ASP A 97 -8.26 11.01 1.18
C ASP A 97 -9.27 10.30 2.09
N SER A 98 -9.25 8.96 2.12
CA SER A 98 -10.19 8.15 2.89
C SER A 98 -9.67 7.72 4.27
N THR A 99 -8.39 7.91 4.56
CA THR A 99 -7.75 7.47 5.81
C THR A 99 -6.88 8.58 6.41
N ASN A 100 -6.48 8.40 7.68
CA ASN A 100 -5.52 9.30 8.35
C ASN A 100 -4.09 8.73 8.31
N PHE A 101 -3.79 7.82 7.37
CA PHE A 101 -2.46 7.25 7.21
C PHE A 101 -1.61 8.13 6.31
N LYS A 102 -0.29 8.13 6.55
CA LYS A 102 0.68 8.68 5.60
C LYS A 102 0.89 7.65 4.49
N VAL A 103 0.58 8.08 3.27
CA VAL A 103 0.61 7.24 2.07
C VAL A 103 1.73 7.72 1.16
N GLN A 104 2.54 6.80 0.63
CA GLN A 104 3.60 7.12 -0.32
C GLN A 104 3.49 6.30 -1.60
N CYS A 105 3.74 6.94 -2.74
CA CYS A 105 3.76 6.31 -4.07
C CYS A 105 5.17 5.91 -4.48
N TYR A 106 5.32 4.72 -5.05
CA TYR A 106 6.56 4.28 -5.70
C TYR A 106 6.28 3.80 -7.12
N HIS A 107 6.82 4.55 -8.07
CA HIS A 107 6.72 4.25 -9.49
C HIS A 107 7.99 4.70 -10.24
N GLY A 108 8.41 3.94 -11.26
CA GLY A 108 9.61 4.29 -12.04
C GLY A 108 10.90 4.28 -11.22
N SER A 109 11.91 5.03 -11.69
CA SER A 109 13.26 5.14 -11.10
C SER A 109 13.47 6.37 -10.20
N GLY A 110 12.44 7.21 -10.02
CA GLY A 110 12.57 8.55 -9.44
C GLY A 110 13.04 8.60 -7.98
N LYS A 111 12.72 7.57 -7.18
CA LYS A 111 13.30 7.36 -5.85
C LYS A 111 14.29 6.19 -5.96
N ASN A 112 15.58 6.49 -6.05
CA ASN A 112 16.65 5.50 -6.08
C ASN A 112 16.87 4.85 -4.69
N LEU A 113 15.82 4.29 -4.09
CA LEU A 113 15.92 3.50 -2.86
C LEU A 113 16.57 2.16 -3.23
N ARG A 114 17.88 2.06 -2.95
CA ARG A 114 18.73 0.96 -3.43
C ARG A 114 19.28 0.08 -2.31
N ASP A 115 18.95 0.39 -1.07
CA ASP A 115 19.42 -0.35 0.10
C ASP A 115 18.34 -0.46 1.18
N HIS A 116 18.63 -1.31 2.16
CA HIS A 116 17.74 -1.61 3.27
C HIS A 116 17.48 -0.40 4.18
N GLN A 117 18.48 0.43 4.45
CA GLN A 117 18.36 1.59 5.35
C GLN A 117 17.42 2.65 4.77
N ALA A 118 17.46 2.87 3.46
CA ALA A 118 16.57 3.79 2.78
C ALA A 118 15.10 3.34 2.87
N TRP A 119 14.83 2.03 2.72
CA TRP A 119 13.49 1.47 2.90
C TRP A 119 13.04 1.46 4.37
N GLU A 120 13.94 1.22 5.31
CA GLU A 120 13.62 1.29 6.74
C GLU A 120 13.17 2.71 7.13
N LYS A 121 13.83 3.75 6.61
CA LYS A 121 13.41 5.15 6.83
C LYS A 121 12.03 5.43 6.24
N GLU A 122 11.78 5.02 5.01
CA GLU A 122 10.47 5.21 4.37
C GLU A 122 9.37 4.44 5.11
N MET A 123 9.63 3.21 5.56
CA MET A 123 8.69 2.42 6.37
C MET A 123 8.51 2.96 7.79
N ALA A 124 9.47 3.71 8.33
CA ALA A 124 9.30 4.42 9.60
C ALA A 124 8.43 5.68 9.43
N GLU A 125 8.44 6.29 8.25
CA GLU A 125 7.70 7.52 7.96
C GLU A 125 6.26 7.26 7.49
N TYR A 126 6.04 6.26 6.64
CA TYR A 126 4.76 5.99 5.99
C TYR A 126 4.13 4.69 6.48
N GLU A 127 2.80 4.67 6.67
CA GLU A 127 2.05 3.46 7.01
C GLU A 127 1.59 2.67 5.79
N VAL A 128 1.32 3.36 4.67
CA VAL A 128 0.84 2.73 3.44
C VAL A 128 1.76 3.05 2.26
N LEU A 129 2.25 2.00 1.61
CA LEU A 129 3.10 2.09 0.43
C LEU A 129 2.29 1.64 -0.80
N VAL A 130 2.09 2.53 -1.76
CA VAL A 130 1.38 2.23 -3.01
C VAL A 130 2.38 2.13 -4.14
N MET A 131 2.49 0.99 -4.81
CA MET A 131 3.56 0.78 -5.78
C MET A 131 3.21 -0.17 -6.93
N ILE A 132 3.98 -0.08 -8.01
CA ILE A 132 3.93 -1.10 -9.05
C ILE A 132 4.55 -2.40 -8.52
N PRO A 133 4.03 -3.59 -8.89
CA PRO A 133 4.48 -4.85 -8.30
C PRO A 133 5.95 -5.19 -8.55
N ARG A 134 6.55 -4.71 -9.64
CA ARG A 134 7.98 -4.94 -9.89
C ARG A 134 8.87 -4.35 -8.79
N ILE A 135 8.46 -3.26 -8.14
CA ILE A 135 9.23 -2.63 -7.06
C ILE A 135 9.20 -3.52 -5.82
N LEU A 136 8.00 -3.96 -5.38
CA LEU A 136 7.89 -4.87 -4.24
C LEU A 136 8.66 -6.17 -4.49
N LEU A 137 8.51 -6.77 -5.67
CA LEU A 137 9.23 -8.00 -6.02
C LEU A 137 10.74 -7.84 -5.87
N ARG A 138 11.30 -6.74 -6.39
CA ARG A 138 12.73 -6.44 -6.25
C ARG A 138 13.13 -6.29 -4.78
N ASN A 139 12.36 -5.55 -3.99
CA ASN A 139 12.65 -5.34 -2.58
C ASN A 139 12.63 -6.63 -1.77
N LEU A 140 11.69 -7.54 -2.05
CA LEU A 140 11.64 -8.85 -1.43
C LEU A 140 12.81 -9.74 -1.86
N GLN A 141 13.18 -9.73 -3.15
CA GLN A 141 14.31 -10.52 -3.68
C GLN A 141 15.67 -10.11 -3.11
N HIS A 142 15.86 -8.82 -2.84
CA HIS A 142 17.09 -8.30 -2.24
C HIS A 142 17.02 -8.15 -0.71
N CYS A 143 15.91 -8.59 -0.09
CA CYS A 143 15.67 -8.46 1.35
C CYS A 143 15.74 -7.01 1.88
N PHE A 144 15.46 -6.01 1.05
CA PHE A 144 15.37 -4.61 1.49
C PHE A 144 14.11 -4.37 2.31
N ILE A 145 13.01 -5.04 1.95
CA ILE A 145 11.78 -5.12 2.74
C ILE A 145 11.58 -6.59 3.09
N LYS A 146 11.30 -6.87 4.36
CA LYS A 146 11.00 -8.22 4.85
C LYS A 146 9.48 -8.44 4.84
N MET A 147 9.04 -9.66 4.55
CA MET A 147 7.61 -9.95 4.54
C MET A 147 6.98 -9.75 5.93
N ASP A 148 7.72 -10.07 6.99
CA ASP A 148 7.27 -9.93 8.39
C ASP A 148 7.03 -8.48 8.80
N SER A 149 7.52 -7.50 8.02
CA SER A 149 7.21 -6.08 8.22
C SER A 149 5.99 -5.59 7.42
N ILE A 150 5.30 -6.49 6.71
CA ILE A 150 4.13 -6.16 5.91
C ILE A 150 2.90 -6.84 6.53
N VAL A 151 2.01 -6.03 7.11
CA VAL A 151 0.76 -6.50 7.73
C VAL A 151 -0.27 -6.92 6.69
N LEU A 152 -0.31 -6.20 5.57
CA LEU A 152 -1.30 -6.39 4.51
C LEU A 152 -0.67 -6.13 3.14
N VAL A 153 -0.96 -7.02 2.18
CA VAL A 153 -0.74 -6.76 0.75
C VAL A 153 -2.07 -6.79 0.00
N VAL A 154 -2.36 -5.72 -0.73
CA VAL A 154 -3.51 -5.58 -1.63
C VAL A 154 -3.01 -5.66 -3.08
N PHE A 155 -3.68 -6.46 -3.91
CA PHE A 155 -3.43 -6.61 -5.35
C PHE A 155 -4.61 -6.08 -6.16
N ASP A 156 -4.44 -4.92 -6.77
CA ASP A 156 -5.39 -4.36 -7.72
C ASP A 156 -5.22 -5.02 -9.10
N GLU A 157 -6.33 -5.27 -9.80
CA GLU A 157 -6.35 -5.97 -11.11
C GLU A 157 -5.52 -7.26 -11.15
N CYS A 158 -5.73 -8.10 -10.14
CA CYS A 158 -5.01 -9.35 -9.93
C CYS A 158 -5.18 -10.37 -11.06
N HIS A 159 -6.18 -10.22 -11.93
CA HIS A 159 -6.44 -11.12 -13.05
C HIS A 159 -5.29 -11.12 -14.06
N HIS A 160 -4.44 -10.08 -14.02
CA HIS A 160 -3.15 -10.05 -14.73
C HIS A 160 -2.13 -11.09 -14.21
N ALA A 161 -2.35 -11.69 -13.04
CA ALA A 161 -1.51 -12.75 -12.45
C ALA A 161 -1.73 -14.11 -13.13
N GLN A 162 -1.54 -14.18 -14.45
CA GLN A 162 -1.58 -15.43 -15.19
C GLN A 162 -0.34 -16.27 -14.87
N ALA A 163 -0.54 -17.47 -14.30
CA ALA A 163 0.53 -18.37 -13.85
C ALA A 163 1.56 -18.74 -14.94
N GLN A 164 1.16 -18.67 -16.21
CA GLN A 164 2.01 -19.00 -17.35
C GLN A 164 2.96 -17.85 -17.76
N LYS A 165 2.70 -16.63 -17.29
CA LYS A 165 3.58 -15.48 -17.53
C LYS A 165 4.44 -15.28 -16.28
N ARG A 166 5.70 -14.89 -16.44
CA ARG A 166 6.59 -14.45 -15.33
C ARG A 166 6.12 -13.11 -14.75
N HIS A 167 4.81 -12.94 -14.54
CA HIS A 167 4.19 -11.71 -14.09
C HIS A 167 4.62 -11.39 -12.64
N PRO A 168 4.97 -10.14 -12.32
CA PRO A 168 5.40 -9.76 -10.97
C PRO A 168 4.42 -10.20 -9.86
N TYR A 169 3.10 -10.10 -10.07
CA TYR A 169 2.12 -10.61 -9.10
C TYR A 169 2.31 -12.10 -8.81
N ALA A 170 2.41 -12.95 -9.83
CA ALA A 170 2.59 -14.39 -9.65
C ALA A 170 3.90 -14.71 -8.91
N GLN A 171 4.97 -13.93 -9.14
CA GLN A 171 6.24 -14.12 -8.44
C GLN A 171 6.17 -13.69 -6.98
N ILE A 172 5.55 -12.55 -6.67
CA ILE A 172 5.30 -12.11 -5.30
C ILE A 172 4.48 -13.16 -4.57
N MET A 173 3.40 -13.67 -5.19
CA MET A 173 2.57 -14.69 -4.57
C MET A 173 3.35 -15.98 -4.25
N LYS A 174 4.26 -16.40 -5.14
CA LYS A 174 5.16 -17.54 -4.88
C LYS A 174 6.12 -17.29 -3.71
N VAL A 175 6.66 -16.07 -3.58
CA VAL A 175 7.51 -15.70 -2.44
C VAL A 175 6.71 -15.79 -1.16
N ILE A 176 5.52 -15.17 -1.12
CA ILE A 176 4.65 -15.19 0.05
C ILE A 176 4.26 -16.61 0.43
N ALA A 177 3.76 -17.43 -0.52
CA ALA A 177 3.34 -18.81 -0.26
C ALA A 177 4.46 -19.70 0.31
N ARG A 178 5.72 -19.48 -0.09
CA ARG A 178 6.87 -20.21 0.49
C ARG A 178 7.12 -19.84 1.94
N MET A 179 6.88 -18.59 2.32
CA MET A 179 7.09 -18.12 3.69
C MET A 179 6.01 -18.63 4.64
N PHE A 180 4.76 -18.75 4.18
CA PHE A 180 3.68 -19.38 4.95
C PHE A 180 3.96 -20.82 5.37
N ASN A 181 4.64 -21.60 4.51
CA ASN A 181 4.99 -22.99 4.82
C ASN A 181 6.21 -23.11 5.76
N ALA A 182 6.93 -22.02 6.03
CA ALA A 182 8.18 -22.03 6.79
C ALA A 182 8.05 -21.36 8.17
N CYS A 183 7.05 -20.51 8.40
CA CYS A 183 6.89 -19.79 9.66
C CYS A 183 5.40 -19.52 9.92
N THR A 184 4.95 -19.77 11.15
CA THR A 184 3.58 -19.51 11.65
C THR A 184 3.32 -18.00 11.76
N ILE A 185 3.34 -17.30 10.64
CA ILE A 185 3.08 -15.87 10.56
C ILE A 185 1.72 -15.71 9.89
N ASN A 186 0.73 -15.24 10.65
CA ASN A 186 -0.56 -14.81 10.14
C ASN A 186 -0.36 -13.57 9.26
N ILE A 187 0.08 -13.76 8.02
CA ILE A 187 0.12 -12.71 7.01
C ILE A 187 -1.30 -12.59 6.46
N TYR A 188 -1.93 -11.45 6.64
CA TYR A 188 -3.29 -11.21 6.16
C TYR A 188 -3.23 -10.78 4.67
N TRP A 189 -3.60 -11.66 3.75
CA TRP A 189 -3.84 -11.35 2.34
C TRP A 189 -5.24 -10.81 2.15
N LYS A 190 -5.40 -9.54 1.81
CA LYS A 190 -6.75 -9.05 1.53
C LYS A 190 -6.78 -7.80 0.68
N LEU A 191 -6.64 -8.01 -0.62
CA LEU A 191 -7.75 -7.77 -1.57
C LEU A 191 -7.20 -8.02 -2.96
N ILE A 192 -7.88 -8.87 -3.71
CA ILE A 192 -7.51 -9.28 -5.06
C ILE A 192 -8.70 -8.85 -5.91
N PHE A 193 -8.59 -7.72 -6.62
CA PHE A 193 -9.64 -7.23 -7.52
C PHE A 193 -9.44 -7.83 -8.89
N SER A 194 -10.39 -8.63 -9.33
CA SER A 194 -10.53 -8.99 -10.75
C SER A 194 -11.65 -8.13 -11.34
N HIS A 195 -11.48 -7.72 -12.59
CA HIS A 195 -12.61 -7.51 -13.49
C HIS A 195 -13.08 -8.85 -14.04
#